data_AF-A0A3C0AQI5-F1
#
_entry.id   AF-A0A3C0AQI5-F1
#
_cell.length_a   1.000
_cell.length_b   1.000
_cell.length_c   1.000
_cell.angle_alpha   90.00
_cell.angle_beta   90.00
_cell.angle_gamma   90.00
#
_symmetry.space_group_name_H-M   'P 1'
#
loop_
_entity.id
_entity.type
_entity.pdbx_description
1 polymer ?
#
loop_
_entity_poly.entity_id
_entity_poly.type
_entity_poly.pdbx_seq_one_letter_code
_entity_poly.pdbx_strand_id
1 'polypeptide(L)'
;PNGFIPRAVTGEYLADCYKKILQCCPASCSIEHRQQKVIDIQRIEHRWMLKTNASAEIYDEVLISIGHEGWRSAADNQDQPETVIPHVFPVTEMLTYGRIPAGSRVAVRGFALTFIDACLALTEGRGGSFSCQQGEWKYQRSGNEVDCILPFSRSGRPMFPKPDKHRLSLPDQLETIWEQGRSRLMHLDQPEQGLEFKSMIWPVILQTAA
;
A
#
# COMPACT_ATOMS: atom_id res chain seq x y z
N PRO A 1 -14.02 12.33 -9.18
CA PRO A 1 -12.53 12.47 -9.13
C PRO A 1 -11.94 12.69 -7.72
N ASN A 2 -12.67 13.33 -6.79
CA ASN A 2 -12.15 13.73 -5.47
C ASN A 2 -12.63 12.86 -4.29
N GLY A 3 -13.14 11.65 -4.55
CA GLY A 3 -13.67 10.77 -3.50
C GLY A 3 -12.60 9.85 -2.91
N PHE A 4 -12.61 9.66 -1.59
CA PHE A 4 -11.90 8.55 -0.95
C PHE A 4 -12.74 7.28 -1.07
N ILE A 5 -12.52 6.50 -2.12
CA ILE A 5 -13.31 5.29 -2.39
C ILE A 5 -12.94 4.15 -1.42
N PRO A 6 -13.90 3.25 -1.08
CA PRO A 6 -13.60 2.07 -0.28
C PRO A 6 -12.52 1.19 -0.92
N ARG A 7 -11.71 0.55 -0.08
CA ARG A 7 -10.62 -0.34 -0.54
C ARG A 7 -11.12 -1.47 -1.45
N ALA A 8 -12.32 -1.99 -1.19
CA ALA A 8 -12.95 -3.03 -2.02
C ALA A 8 -13.15 -2.54 -3.47
N VAL A 9 -13.68 -1.34 -3.65
CA VAL A 9 -13.90 -0.71 -4.97
C VAL A 9 -12.58 -0.44 -5.68
N THR A 10 -11.54 -0.01 -4.96
CA THR A 10 -10.18 0.09 -5.53
C THR A 10 -9.66 -1.27 -6.01
N GLY A 11 -9.92 -2.34 -5.25
CA GLY A 11 -9.57 -3.72 -5.63
C GLY A 11 -10.29 -4.17 -6.90
N GLU A 12 -11.59 -3.90 -7.00
CA GLU A 12 -12.40 -4.17 -8.21
C GLU A 12 -11.84 -3.42 -9.43
N TYR A 13 -11.53 -2.13 -9.27
CA TYR A 13 -10.91 -1.32 -10.32
C TYR A 13 -9.57 -1.92 -10.80
N LEU A 14 -8.71 -2.37 -9.89
CA LEU A 14 -7.44 -3.00 -10.26
C LEU A 14 -7.64 -4.35 -10.97
N ALA A 15 -8.60 -5.15 -10.51
CA ALA A 15 -8.97 -6.40 -11.19
C ALA A 15 -9.49 -6.15 -12.61
N ASP A 16 -10.28 -5.09 -12.80
CA ASP A 16 -10.79 -4.72 -14.13
C ASP A 16 -9.69 -4.13 -15.03
N CYS A 17 -8.75 -3.35 -14.48
CA CYS A 17 -7.55 -2.94 -15.19
C CYS A 17 -6.75 -4.15 -15.68
N TYR A 18 -6.57 -5.16 -14.84
CA TYR A 18 -5.87 -6.39 -15.21
C TYR A 18 -6.58 -7.14 -16.35
N LYS A 19 -7.91 -7.29 -16.29
CA LYS A 19 -8.69 -7.89 -17.39
C LYS A 19 -8.52 -7.14 -18.71
N LYS A 20 -8.50 -5.81 -18.67
CA LYS A 20 -8.26 -4.97 -19.87
C LYS A 20 -6.87 -5.21 -20.46
N ILE A 21 -5.85 -5.36 -19.62
CA ILE A 21 -4.49 -5.69 -20.09
C ILE A 21 -4.50 -7.03 -20.84
N LEU A 22 -5.17 -8.06 -20.29
CA LEU A 22 -5.29 -9.36 -20.97
C LEU A 22 -6.01 -9.25 -22.32
N GLN A 23 -7.05 -8.43 -22.42
CA GLN A 23 -7.81 -8.22 -23.67
C GLN A 23 -7.03 -7.44 -24.73
N CYS A 24 -6.16 -6.51 -24.32
CA CYS A 24 -5.35 -5.70 -25.23
C CYS A 24 -4.01 -6.36 -25.57
N CYS A 25 -3.75 -7.58 -25.11
CA CYS A 25 -2.51 -8.29 -25.36
C CYS A 25 -2.37 -8.60 -26.86
N PRO A 26 -1.27 -8.20 -27.54
CA PRO A 26 -1.06 -8.53 -28.95
C PRO A 26 -0.99 -10.04 -29.18
N ALA A 27 -1.39 -10.50 -30.37
CA ALA A 27 -1.38 -11.92 -30.71
C ALA A 27 0.02 -12.59 -30.64
N SER A 28 1.09 -11.78 -30.70
CA SER A 28 2.47 -12.22 -30.54
C SER A 28 2.91 -12.42 -29.08
N CYS A 29 2.05 -12.11 -28.11
CA CYS A 29 2.34 -12.21 -26.69
C CYS A 29 1.35 -13.17 -26.01
N SER A 30 1.86 -14.03 -25.13
CA SER A 30 1.07 -14.91 -24.29
C SER A 30 1.24 -14.51 -22.83
N ILE A 31 0.14 -14.28 -22.13
CA ILE A 31 0.15 -13.99 -20.69
C ILE A 31 -0.47 -15.19 -19.97
N GLU A 32 0.26 -15.72 -18.99
CA GLU A 32 -0.23 -16.79 -18.11
C GLU A 32 -0.27 -16.29 -16.66
N HIS A 33 -1.42 -16.47 -16.00
CA HIS A 33 -1.55 -16.20 -14.57
C HIS A 33 -1.41 -17.50 -13.78
N ARG A 34 -0.37 -17.58 -12.94
CA ARG A 34 -0.14 -18.72 -12.06
C ARG A 34 -0.40 -18.34 -10.61
N GLN A 35 -1.47 -18.89 -10.05
CA GLN A 35 -1.82 -18.68 -8.64
C GLN A 35 -0.93 -19.53 -7.72
N GLN A 36 0.36 -19.18 -7.64
CA GLN A 36 1.35 -19.90 -6.85
C GLN A 36 2.24 -18.92 -6.07
N LYS A 37 2.57 -19.28 -4.82
CA LYS A 37 3.53 -18.53 -4.02
C LYS A 37 4.95 -18.92 -4.42
N VAL A 38 5.70 -17.95 -4.94
CA VAL A 38 7.15 -18.08 -5.11
C VAL A 38 7.80 -17.97 -3.74
N ILE A 39 8.62 -18.96 -3.37
CA ILE A 39 9.27 -19.07 -2.07
C ILE A 39 10.78 -18.80 -2.13
N ASP A 40 11.37 -18.92 -3.32
CA ASP A 40 12.79 -18.67 -3.54
C ASP A 40 13.05 -18.24 -4.99
N ILE A 41 14.08 -17.42 -5.18
CA ILE A 41 14.54 -16.92 -6.48
C ILE A 41 16.06 -17.03 -6.50
N GLN A 42 16.58 -17.81 -7.45
CA GLN A 42 18.02 -18.04 -7.58
C GLN A 42 18.49 -17.67 -8.98
N ARG A 43 19.64 -17.00 -9.08
CA ARG A 43 20.30 -16.75 -10.36
C ARG A 43 21.02 -18.04 -10.79
N ILE A 44 20.76 -18.49 -12.02
CA ILE A 44 21.47 -19.61 -12.65
C ILE A 44 22.03 -19.11 -13.97
N GLU A 45 23.35 -18.90 -14.01
CA GLU A 45 24.06 -18.29 -15.15
C GLU A 45 23.42 -16.95 -15.58
N HIS A 46 22.80 -16.92 -16.76
CA HIS A 46 22.15 -15.77 -17.37
C HIS A 46 20.62 -15.78 -17.21
N ARG A 47 20.06 -16.72 -16.44
CA ARG A 47 18.61 -16.88 -16.20
C ARG A 47 18.28 -16.94 -14.71
N TRP A 48 16.99 -17.03 -14.39
CA TRP A 48 16.47 -17.06 -13.02
C TRP A 48 15.63 -18.31 -12.80
N MET A 49 15.90 -19.02 -11.71
CA MET A 49 15.06 -20.11 -11.24
C MET A 49 14.11 -19.60 -10.16
N LEU A 50 12.82 -19.72 -10.41
CA LEU A 50 11.75 -19.47 -9.44
C LEU A 50 11.32 -20.80 -8.83
N LYS A 51 11.32 -20.87 -7.51
CA LYS A 51 10.83 -22.03 -6.77
C LYS A 51 9.48 -21.73 -6.14
N THR A 52 8.54 -22.64 -6.30
CA THR A 52 7.28 -22.69 -5.58
C THR A 52 7.26 -23.94 -4.70
N ASN A 53 6.18 -24.17 -3.95
CA ASN A 53 6.00 -25.43 -3.22
C ASN A 53 5.80 -26.65 -4.16
N ALA A 54 5.42 -26.43 -5.42
CA ALA A 54 5.06 -27.49 -6.34
C ALA A 54 6.09 -27.70 -7.46
N SER A 55 6.82 -26.65 -7.86
CA SER A 55 7.71 -26.66 -9.02
C SER A 55 8.93 -25.76 -8.84
N ALA A 56 9.93 -25.98 -9.69
CA ALA A 56 11.01 -25.03 -9.93
C ALA A 56 11.11 -24.80 -11.43
N GLU A 57 11.10 -23.54 -11.85
CA GLU A 57 10.99 -23.15 -13.26
C GLU A 57 11.96 -22.03 -13.61
N ILE A 58 12.42 -22.02 -14.86
CA ILE A 58 13.48 -21.12 -15.33
C ILE A 58 12.89 -20.04 -16.22
N TYR A 59 13.26 -18.80 -15.96
CA TYR A 59 12.85 -17.60 -16.69
C TYR A 59 14.07 -16.79 -17.10
N ASP A 60 14.02 -16.14 -18.27
CA ASP A 60 15.12 -15.28 -18.72
C ASP A 60 15.25 -14.03 -17.86
N GLU A 61 14.11 -13.41 -17.53
CA GLU A 61 14.02 -12.19 -16.73
C GLU A 61 12.93 -12.28 -15.65
N VAL A 62 13.12 -11.53 -14.56
CA VAL A 62 12.21 -11.51 -13.40
C VAL A 62 12.02 -10.08 -12.91
N LEU A 63 10.76 -9.62 -12.88
CA LEU A 63 10.36 -8.38 -12.24
C LEU A 63 9.70 -8.68 -10.89
N ILE A 64 10.29 -8.17 -9.81
CA ILE A 64 9.76 -8.35 -8.45
C ILE A 64 8.81 -7.19 -8.12
N SER A 65 7.53 -7.50 -7.94
CA SER A 65 6.47 -6.53 -7.58
C SER A 65 5.70 -6.94 -6.32
N ILE A 66 6.39 -7.53 -5.33
CA ILE A 66 5.79 -8.07 -4.08
C ILE A 66 5.34 -7.00 -3.07
N GLY A 67 5.46 -5.72 -3.41
CA GLY A 67 5.21 -4.61 -2.49
C GLY A 67 6.18 -4.61 -1.29
N HIS A 68 5.74 -4.05 -0.17
CA HIS A 68 6.52 -4.01 1.07
C HIS A 68 6.24 -5.20 2.02
N GLU A 69 5.57 -6.23 1.51
CA GLU A 69 5.32 -7.44 2.30
C GLU A 69 6.65 -8.13 2.60
N GLY A 70 7.06 -8.12 3.88
CA GLY A 70 8.32 -8.73 4.34
C GLY A 70 9.20 -7.81 5.18
N TRP A 71 9.01 -6.48 5.16
CA TRP A 71 9.67 -5.55 6.11
C TRP A 71 9.03 -5.56 7.50
N ARG A 72 8.42 -6.69 7.89
CA ARG A 72 7.81 -6.90 9.20
C ARG A 72 8.90 -7.33 10.18
N SER A 73 9.41 -6.37 10.94
CA SER A 73 10.23 -6.65 12.11
C SER A 73 9.35 -7.27 13.20
N ALA A 74 9.30 -8.58 13.23
CA ALA A 74 9.23 -9.46 14.39
C ALA A 74 8.94 -10.83 13.78
N ALA A 75 9.80 -11.80 14.08
CA ALA A 75 9.59 -13.18 13.70
C ALA A 75 8.13 -13.58 13.93
N ASP A 76 7.55 -14.29 12.97
CA ASP A 76 6.55 -15.34 13.24
C ASP A 76 7.21 -16.36 14.18
N ASN A 77 7.52 -15.94 15.40
CA ASN A 77 7.75 -16.88 16.48
C ASN A 77 6.38 -17.46 16.75
N GLN A 78 6.26 -18.78 16.59
CA GLN A 78 5.04 -19.52 16.86
C GLN A 78 4.57 -19.41 18.32
N ASP A 79 5.38 -18.79 19.19
CA ASP A 79 5.12 -18.51 20.61
C ASP A 79 4.72 -17.05 20.89
N GLN A 80 4.03 -16.36 19.97
CA GLN A 80 3.43 -15.07 20.32
C GLN A 80 2.24 -15.29 21.27
N PRO A 81 2.13 -14.52 22.36
CA PRO A 81 0.97 -14.60 23.25
C PRO A 81 -0.34 -14.37 22.48
N GLU A 82 -1.43 -15.01 22.90
CA GLU A 82 -2.77 -14.80 22.30
C GLU A 82 -3.22 -13.32 22.30
N THR A 83 -2.62 -12.50 23.16
CA THR A 83 -2.87 -11.05 23.23
C THR A 83 -2.25 -10.26 22.08
N VAL A 84 -1.38 -10.88 21.27
CA VAL A 84 -0.76 -10.24 20.11
C VAL A 84 -1.59 -10.49 18.87
N ILE A 85 -2.10 -9.42 18.29
CA ILE A 85 -2.77 -9.44 16.99
C ILE A 85 -1.74 -9.01 15.95
N PRO A 86 -1.36 -9.90 15.02
CA PRO A 86 -0.21 -9.67 14.16
C PRO A 86 -0.46 -8.51 13.18
N HIS A 87 -1.71 -8.37 12.71
CA HIS A 87 -2.09 -7.45 11.64
C HIS A 87 -3.46 -6.81 11.95
N VAL A 88 -3.67 -5.58 11.49
CA VAL A 88 -4.96 -4.87 11.61
C VAL A 88 -6.00 -5.41 10.62
N PHE A 89 -5.55 -5.82 9.43
CA PHE A 89 -6.45 -6.27 8.36
C PHE A 89 -6.46 -7.80 8.22
N PRO A 90 -7.62 -8.37 7.84
CA PRO A 90 -8.92 -7.72 7.72
C PRO A 90 -9.52 -7.37 9.09
N VAL A 91 -10.02 -6.14 9.28
CA VAL A 91 -10.47 -5.63 10.59
C VAL A 91 -11.64 -6.44 11.17
N THR A 92 -12.48 -7.01 10.29
CA THR A 92 -13.62 -7.87 10.63
C THR A 92 -13.22 -9.20 11.24
N GLU A 93 -11.96 -9.61 11.09
CA GLU A 93 -11.44 -10.86 11.66
C GLU A 93 -10.42 -10.59 12.77
N MET A 94 -9.60 -9.55 12.61
CA MET A 94 -8.48 -9.26 13.49
C MET A 94 -8.87 -8.40 14.69
N LEU A 95 -9.81 -7.47 14.56
CA LEU A 95 -10.18 -6.49 15.61
C LEU A 95 -11.58 -6.74 16.20
N THR A 96 -12.04 -7.99 16.18
CA THR A 96 -13.34 -8.42 16.69
C THR A 96 -13.47 -8.24 18.21
N TYR A 97 -14.71 -8.28 18.72
CA TYR A 97 -14.97 -8.30 20.16
C TYR A 97 -14.36 -9.51 20.88
N GLY A 98 -14.26 -10.66 20.20
CA GLY A 98 -13.66 -11.86 20.76
C GLY A 98 -12.15 -11.73 20.99
N ARG A 99 -11.44 -11.02 20.10
CA ARG A 99 -10.00 -10.76 20.22
C ARG A 99 -9.68 -9.54 21.07
N ILE A 100 -10.51 -8.50 20.97
CA ILE A 100 -10.36 -7.24 21.69
C ILE A 100 -11.71 -6.88 22.32
N PRO A 101 -12.00 -7.32 23.56
CA PRO A 101 -13.23 -6.96 24.27
C PRO A 101 -13.40 -5.46 24.47
N ALA A 102 -14.63 -5.00 24.71
CA ALA A 102 -14.88 -3.63 25.17
C ALA A 102 -14.12 -3.36 26.48
N GLY A 103 -13.68 -2.11 26.68
CA GLY A 103 -12.86 -1.73 27.84
C GLY A 103 -11.38 -2.17 27.79
N SER A 104 -10.96 -2.88 26.74
CA SER A 104 -9.55 -3.25 26.58
C SER A 104 -8.63 -2.04 26.43
N ARG A 105 -7.35 -2.20 26.77
CA ARG A 105 -6.30 -1.22 26.45
C ARG A 105 -5.42 -1.82 25.36
N VAL A 106 -5.36 -1.17 24.20
CA VAL A 106 -4.69 -1.70 23.01
C VAL A 106 -3.47 -0.85 22.68
N ALA A 107 -2.31 -1.47 22.59
CA ALA A 107 -1.11 -0.83 22.03
C ALA A 107 -0.98 -1.20 20.56
N VAL A 108 -0.79 -0.21 19.69
CA VAL A 108 -0.70 -0.42 18.23
C VAL A 108 0.67 -0.01 17.74
N ARG A 109 1.37 -0.95 17.10
CA ARG A 109 2.68 -0.70 16.51
C ARG A 109 2.53 -0.07 15.13
N GLY A 110 2.99 1.17 15.00
CA GLY A 110 2.83 2.00 13.82
C GLY A 110 1.94 3.20 14.11
N PHE A 111 2.21 4.33 13.45
CA PHE A 111 1.50 5.59 13.67
C PHE A 111 1.16 6.29 12.35
N ALA A 112 0.73 5.50 11.35
CA ALA A 112 0.37 5.96 10.01
C ALA A 112 -1.04 5.49 9.62
N LEU A 113 -1.34 5.33 8.33
CA LEU A 113 -2.68 5.02 7.83
C LEU A 113 -3.32 3.80 8.52
N THR A 114 -2.60 2.68 8.62
CA THR A 114 -3.12 1.46 9.27
C THR A 114 -3.43 1.63 10.76
N PHE A 115 -2.75 2.56 11.44
CA PHE A 115 -3.11 2.91 12.82
C PHE A 115 -4.44 3.66 12.88
N ILE A 116 -4.68 4.58 11.93
CA ILE A 116 -5.94 5.31 11.82
C ILE A 116 -7.09 4.32 11.55
N ASP A 117 -6.87 3.34 10.67
CA ASP A 117 -7.84 2.28 10.39
C ASP A 117 -8.17 1.46 11.66
N ALA A 118 -7.15 1.11 12.46
CA ALA A 118 -7.36 0.42 13.73
C ALA A 118 -8.14 1.28 14.73
N CYS A 119 -7.83 2.58 14.82
CA CYS A 119 -8.59 3.52 15.65
C CYS A 119 -10.05 3.53 15.24
N LEU A 120 -10.35 3.79 13.96
CA LEU A 120 -11.72 3.86 13.45
C LEU A 120 -12.48 2.54 13.66
N ALA A 121 -11.83 1.39 13.44
CA ALA A 121 -12.45 0.10 13.68
C ALA A 121 -12.77 -0.17 15.16
N LEU A 122 -11.92 0.29 16.07
CA LEU A 122 -12.08 0.12 17.52
C LEU A 122 -12.94 1.22 18.18
N THR A 123 -13.30 2.26 17.44
CA THR A 123 -14.13 3.39 17.88
C THR A 123 -15.45 3.45 17.12
N GLU A 124 -15.49 4.12 15.97
CA GLU A 124 -16.67 4.28 15.13
C GLU A 124 -17.24 2.92 14.67
N GLY A 125 -16.35 1.98 14.33
CA GLY A 125 -16.71 0.60 14.01
C GLY A 125 -17.33 -0.20 15.16
N ARG A 126 -17.32 0.35 16.37
CA ARG A 126 -17.99 -0.19 17.57
C ARG A 126 -19.21 0.62 17.99
N GLY A 127 -19.64 1.56 17.15
CA GLY A 127 -20.88 2.33 17.32
C GLY A 127 -20.71 3.73 17.88
N GLY A 128 -19.48 4.18 18.18
CA GLY A 128 -19.26 5.58 18.52
C GLY A 128 -19.33 6.48 17.29
N SER A 129 -19.28 7.80 17.50
CA SER A 129 -19.44 8.77 16.42
C SER A 129 -18.64 10.04 16.64
N PHE A 130 -18.05 10.56 15.56
CA PHE A 130 -17.47 11.90 15.54
C PHE A 130 -18.50 12.93 15.08
N SER A 131 -18.57 14.06 15.78
CA SER A 131 -19.36 15.23 15.40
C SER A 131 -18.44 16.43 15.25
N CYS A 132 -18.70 17.27 14.24
CA CYS A 132 -17.94 18.50 14.01
C CYS A 132 -18.88 19.70 14.15
N GLN A 133 -18.51 20.65 15.02
CA GLN A 133 -19.21 21.92 15.16
C GLN A 133 -18.18 23.05 15.06
N GLN A 134 -18.34 23.95 14.09
CA GLN A 134 -17.45 25.10 13.87
C GLN A 134 -15.95 24.72 13.74
N GLY A 135 -15.66 23.54 13.17
CA GLY A 135 -14.28 23.04 13.01
C GLY A 135 -13.73 22.30 14.24
N GLU A 136 -14.46 22.27 15.34
CA GLU A 136 -14.12 21.46 16.51
C GLU A 136 -14.74 20.07 16.42
N TRP A 137 -13.89 19.05 16.50
CA TRP A 137 -14.30 17.65 16.49
C TRP A 137 -14.50 17.12 17.91
N LYS A 138 -15.66 16.51 18.16
CA LYS A 138 -15.98 15.82 19.42
C LYS A 138 -16.34 14.37 19.12
N TYR A 139 -15.70 13.45 19.84
CA TYR A 139 -16.04 12.03 19.78
C TYR A 139 -17.05 11.67 20.87
N GLN A 140 -18.10 10.96 20.51
CA GLN A 140 -19.09 10.41 21.42
C GLN A 140 -18.93 8.88 21.48
N ARG A 141 -18.70 8.37 22.69
CA ARG A 141 -18.55 6.94 22.95
C ARG A 141 -19.92 6.26 22.98
N SER A 142 -19.97 5.03 22.46
CA SER A 142 -21.13 4.13 22.54
C SER A 142 -21.10 3.23 23.77
N GLY A 143 -19.91 3.01 24.36
CA GLY A 143 -19.68 2.09 25.48
C GLY A 143 -19.13 0.73 25.05
N ASN A 144 -19.12 0.43 23.75
CA ASN A 144 -18.58 -0.84 23.22
C ASN A 144 -17.11 -0.72 22.78
N GLU A 145 -16.53 0.48 22.83
CA GLU A 145 -15.15 0.72 22.44
C GLU A 145 -14.13 0.13 23.42
N VAL A 146 -12.88 0.10 22.98
CA VAL A 146 -11.72 -0.07 23.86
C VAL A 146 -11.52 1.18 24.74
N ASP A 147 -11.00 1.03 25.95
CA ASP A 147 -10.76 2.16 26.85
C ASP A 147 -9.69 3.10 26.32
N CYS A 148 -8.64 2.53 25.73
CA CYS A 148 -7.48 3.27 25.28
C CYS A 148 -6.80 2.62 24.07
N ILE A 149 -6.32 3.46 23.14
CA ILE A 149 -5.49 3.05 22.01
C ILE A 149 -4.17 3.83 22.10
N LEU A 150 -3.07 3.10 22.28
CA LEU A 150 -1.74 3.67 22.48
C LEU A 150 -0.88 3.44 21.22
N PRO A 151 -0.62 4.46 20.39
CA PRO A 151 0.32 4.32 19.27
C PRO A 151 1.75 4.24 19.79
N PHE A 152 2.56 3.37 19.18
CA PHE A 152 4.00 3.42 19.31
C PHE A 152 4.69 3.12 17.98
N SER A 153 5.78 3.83 17.69
CA SER A 153 6.55 3.67 16.46
C SER A 153 8.02 4.01 16.75
N ARG A 154 8.91 3.71 15.79
CA ARG A 154 10.36 4.00 15.94
C ARG A 154 10.64 5.47 16.27
N SER A 155 9.87 6.39 15.68
CA SER A 155 10.04 7.84 15.86
C SER A 155 9.09 8.44 16.90
N GLY A 156 8.06 7.70 17.33
CA GLY A 156 6.98 8.22 18.17
C GLY A 156 6.10 9.29 17.49
N ARG A 157 6.32 9.57 16.19
CA ARG A 157 5.63 10.62 15.44
C ARG A 157 4.51 10.04 14.58
N PRO A 158 3.36 10.72 14.47
CA PRO A 158 2.34 10.38 13.48
C PRO A 158 2.87 10.64 12.06
N MET A 159 2.22 10.05 11.06
CA MET A 159 2.45 10.43 9.67
C MET A 159 2.11 11.91 9.45
N PHE A 160 2.83 12.57 8.54
CA PHE A 160 2.47 13.92 8.14
C PHE A 160 1.09 13.92 7.47
N PRO A 161 0.20 14.87 7.82
CA PRO A 161 -1.07 15.00 7.14
C PRO A 161 -0.83 15.32 5.67
N LYS A 162 -1.73 14.85 4.80
CA LYS A 162 -1.77 15.39 3.44
C LYS A 162 -2.05 16.88 3.54
N PRO A 163 -1.31 17.72 2.81
CA PRO A 163 -1.48 19.13 2.97
C PRO A 163 -2.83 19.55 2.37
N ASP A 164 -3.49 20.48 3.03
CA ASP A 164 -4.77 21.00 2.60
C ASP A 164 -4.55 21.93 1.40
N LYS A 165 -5.06 21.53 0.24
CA LYS A 165 -4.94 22.32 -1.00
C LYS A 165 -5.54 23.71 -0.87
N HIS A 166 -6.55 23.91 -0.01
CA HIS A 166 -7.14 25.23 0.23
C HIS A 166 -6.23 26.14 1.08
N ARG A 167 -5.23 25.57 1.75
CA ARG A 167 -4.27 26.28 2.61
C ARG A 167 -2.88 26.34 1.98
N LEU A 168 -2.70 25.74 0.81
CA LEU A 168 -1.48 25.77 0.01
C LEU A 168 -1.68 26.63 -1.22
N SER A 169 -0.84 27.65 -1.39
CA SER A 169 -0.68 28.29 -2.69
C SER A 169 0.31 27.48 -3.50
N LEU A 170 -0.18 26.75 -4.51
CA LEU A 170 0.67 26.07 -5.48
C LEU A 170 1.08 27.06 -6.58
N PRO A 171 2.32 26.99 -7.10
CA PRO A 171 2.71 27.76 -8.28
C PRO A 171 1.82 27.46 -9.50
N ASP A 172 1.44 28.49 -10.26
CA ASP A 172 0.61 28.33 -11.47
C ASP A 172 1.29 27.49 -12.58
N GLN A 173 2.61 27.39 -12.53
CA GLN A 173 3.42 26.70 -13.54
C GLN A 173 3.58 25.19 -13.29
N LEU A 174 2.96 24.65 -12.23
CA LEU A 174 3.18 23.26 -11.83
C LEU A 174 2.82 22.26 -12.94
N GLU A 175 1.70 22.49 -13.64
CA GLU A 175 1.30 21.63 -14.76
C GLU A 175 2.29 21.72 -15.92
N THR A 176 2.79 22.91 -16.23
CA THR A 176 3.79 23.15 -17.28
C THR A 176 5.08 22.38 -17.02
N ILE A 177 5.56 22.35 -15.77
CA ILE A 177 6.75 21.59 -15.37
C ILE A 177 6.54 20.10 -15.68
N TRP A 178 5.41 19.53 -15.25
CA TRP A 178 5.13 18.12 -15.47
C TRP A 178 4.91 17.77 -16.95
N GLU A 179 4.31 18.66 -17.73
CA GLU A 179 4.09 18.42 -19.17
C GLU A 179 5.41 18.45 -19.95
N GLN A 180 6.36 19.32 -19.56
CA GLN A 180 7.72 19.30 -20.12
C GLN A 180 8.43 17.98 -19.81
N GLY A 181 8.37 17.51 -18.56
CA GLY A 181 8.95 16.22 -18.18
C GLY A 181 8.33 15.04 -18.92
N ARG A 182 6.99 15.02 -19.03
CA ARG A 182 6.27 14.01 -19.82
C ARG A 182 6.72 14.02 -21.27
N SER A 183 6.76 15.20 -21.90
CA SER A 183 7.20 15.34 -23.29
C SER A 183 8.60 14.77 -23.47
N ARG A 184 9.54 15.12 -22.59
CA ARG A 184 10.91 14.59 -22.64
C ARG A 184 10.97 13.06 -22.51
N LEU A 185 10.17 12.46 -21.64
CA LEU A 185 10.08 11.00 -21.51
C LEU A 185 9.53 10.34 -22.77
N MET A 186 8.50 10.93 -23.39
CA MET A 186 7.89 10.42 -24.62
C MET A 186 8.82 10.49 -25.84
N HIS A 187 9.80 11.40 -25.81
CA HIS A 187 10.79 11.59 -26.89
C HIS A 187 12.15 10.96 -26.57
N LEU A 188 12.27 10.13 -25.54
CA LEU A 188 13.48 9.34 -25.33
C LEU A 188 13.67 8.37 -26.50
N ASP A 189 14.89 8.28 -27.03
CA ASP A 189 15.26 7.27 -28.01
C ASP A 189 14.94 5.89 -27.45
N GLN A 190 14.28 5.05 -28.25
CA GLN A 190 13.93 3.69 -27.87
C GLN A 190 14.91 2.70 -28.51
N PRO A 191 16.07 2.41 -27.89
CA PRO A 191 17.01 1.44 -28.42
C PRO A 191 16.41 0.03 -28.41
N GLU A 192 16.90 -0.84 -29.30
CA GLU A 192 16.43 -2.23 -29.39
C GLU A 192 16.57 -3.01 -28.09
N GLN A 193 17.61 -2.72 -27.29
CA GLN A 193 17.82 -3.30 -25.97
C GLN A 193 16.86 -2.78 -24.87
N GLY A 194 16.00 -1.81 -25.19
CA GLY A 194 15.10 -1.14 -24.24
C GLY A 194 15.77 -0.03 -23.43
N LEU A 195 14.94 0.72 -22.71
CA LEU A 195 15.37 1.86 -21.90
C LEU A 195 15.93 1.39 -20.55
N GLU A 196 17.13 1.84 -20.18
CA GLU A 196 17.67 1.63 -18.84
C GLU A 196 17.22 2.74 -17.89
N PHE A 197 16.55 2.36 -16.80
CA PHE A 197 15.87 3.30 -15.92
C PHE A 197 16.81 4.35 -15.32
N LYS A 198 17.97 3.95 -14.78
CA LYS A 198 18.85 4.87 -14.01
C LYS A 198 19.58 5.89 -14.89
N SER A 199 19.95 5.52 -16.10
CA SER A 199 20.75 6.34 -17.01
C SER A 199 19.90 7.10 -18.02
N MET A 200 18.71 6.60 -18.39
CA MET A 200 17.89 7.22 -19.45
C MET A 200 16.64 7.89 -18.90
N ILE A 201 15.92 7.25 -17.97
CA ILE A 201 14.62 7.75 -17.45
C ILE A 201 14.82 8.65 -16.23
N TRP A 202 15.60 8.17 -15.25
CA TRP A 202 15.77 8.83 -13.96
C TRP A 202 16.35 10.26 -14.06
N PRO A 203 17.31 10.56 -14.95
CA PRO A 203 17.79 11.94 -15.10
C PRO A 203 16.71 12.90 -15.61
N VAL A 204 15.78 12.45 -16.46
CA VAL A 204 14.66 13.27 -16.92
C VAL A 204 13.72 13.60 -15.77
N ILE A 205 13.41 12.62 -14.92
CA ILE A 205 12.58 12.81 -13.72
C ILE A 205 13.23 13.84 -12.77
N LEU A 206 14.52 13.68 -12.48
CA LEU A 206 15.24 14.59 -11.57
C LEU A 206 15.30 16.02 -12.12
N GLN A 207 15.54 16.20 -13.41
CA GLN A 207 15.57 17.52 -14.03
C GLN A 207 14.20 18.17 -14.15
N THR A 208 13.12 17.38 -14.19
CA THR A 208 11.75 17.89 -14.19
C THR A 208 11.36 18.38 -12.79
N ALA A 209 11.86 17.75 -11.73
CA ALA A 209 11.53 18.07 -10.35
C ALA A 209 12.42 19.16 -9.71
N ALA A 210 13.44 19.64 -10.43
CA ALA A 210 14.40 20.66 -9.99
C ALA A 210 13.94 22.06 -10.40
#